data_AF-A0A181Z7T2-F1
#
_entry.id   AF-A0A181Z7T2-F1
#
_cell.length_a   1.000
_cell.length_b   1.000
_cell.length_c   1.000
_cell.angle_alpha   90.00
_cell.angle_beta   90.00
_cell.angle_gamma   90.00
#
_symmetry.space_group_name_H-M   'P 1'
#
loop_
_entity.id
_entity.type
_entity.pdbx_description
1 polymer ?
#
loop_
_entity_poly.entity_id
_entity_poly.type
_entity_poly.pdbx_seq_one_letter_code
_entity_poly.pdbx_strand_id
1 'polypeptide(L)'
;MATGVIVAGVATALVIGNPLTASAASYPSDTTKPDLVSLLSGYDAFWKSSGVNDLHGTVVDPATLAKNDELTSWINQNATKAQQFTALQDSEYNNATNTAYDQSFTVAQGLGDALEKIYVDGRTNGDLPLTSALINSSNGTTGAYVSTGDAKAHFSYPRPYLPGATTATLPAGDDQTGCAPATVNASSVTPNRVGKAWASADGTLDITRVAPQTDTTKEFSPNDVVLDAGYGTKGICTGGSYPSGHTTTAYQAGITLATLVPELAPEILARTSENGNDRIVLGVHYPLDIMGGRIDGEAALAARWSDTQYRTQVLEPARAELTAYLESKCGDTLANCIAAEKPYENDPYGGKAIPGGTSQIVTDRASAVKVYHERLDYGFAATGTTGLAPSVPTGAENLLLTAFPTLTDAQRTSVLAQTEIASGDPLDQSGSASGSWERLDLAAATSATVAVADDGSVKVVATGGQASVLSAHLTAPNGTSVQAGSSLALAGTGFTAGESYRVVLHSDPVVVGTLTPDASGAVTGSVVIPAGTAAGSHTIDVVDASGASVLTDPLAITVTAAPAAAGGTGTGTGTSPVATGIHLPVVSG
;
A
#
# COMPACT_ATOMS: atom_id res chain seq x y z
N MET A 1 -5.17 49.46 57.71
CA MET A 1 -5.92 49.53 56.45
C MET A 1 -5.28 48.57 55.46
N ALA A 2 -6.10 47.76 54.80
CA ALA A 2 -5.82 46.93 53.62
C ALA A 2 -4.59 46.00 53.63
N THR A 3 -4.88 44.72 53.89
CA THR A 3 -4.12 43.53 53.49
C THR A 3 -3.76 43.54 52.01
N GLY A 4 -2.46 43.44 51.68
CA GLY A 4 -1.95 43.19 50.34
C GLY A 4 -1.25 41.83 50.30
N VAL A 5 -1.83 40.89 49.57
CA VAL A 5 -1.27 39.56 49.28
C VAL A 5 -0.23 39.72 48.17
N ILE A 6 1.02 39.34 48.42
CA ILE A 6 2.08 39.27 47.41
C ILE A 6 2.10 37.84 46.86
N VAL A 7 1.76 37.72 45.58
CA VAL A 7 1.85 36.49 44.79
C VAL A 7 3.32 36.25 44.42
N ALA A 8 3.89 35.15 44.90
CA ALA A 8 5.21 34.69 44.47
C ALA A 8 5.05 33.85 43.18
N GLY A 9 5.46 34.42 42.04
CA GLY A 9 5.61 33.67 40.80
C GLY A 9 6.88 32.84 40.85
N VAL A 10 6.74 31.51 40.85
CA VAL A 10 7.85 30.58 40.62
C VAL A 10 8.03 30.45 39.12
N ALA A 11 9.08 31.06 38.59
CA ALA A 11 9.53 30.84 37.21
C ALA A 11 10.22 29.47 37.15
N THR A 12 9.55 28.48 36.57
CA THR A 12 10.17 27.19 36.24
C THR A 12 11.05 27.41 35.00
N ALA A 13 12.36 27.47 35.21
CA ALA A 13 13.33 27.48 34.12
C ALA A 13 13.22 26.17 33.34
N LEU A 14 12.81 26.24 32.08
CA LEU A 14 12.89 25.15 31.12
C LEU A 14 14.37 24.90 30.84
N VAL A 15 14.93 23.85 31.42
CA VAL A 15 16.27 23.38 31.07
C VAL A 15 16.17 22.80 29.66
N ILE A 16 16.65 23.56 28.68
CA ILE A 16 16.89 23.06 27.33
C ILE A 16 18.03 22.07 27.46
N GLY A 17 17.69 20.78 27.60
CA GLY A 17 18.66 19.71 27.55
C GLY A 17 19.26 19.65 26.15
N ASN A 18 20.60 19.67 26.08
CA ASN A 18 21.33 19.28 24.88
C ASN A 18 20.76 17.95 24.33
N PRO A 19 20.76 17.75 23.00
CA PRO A 19 20.27 16.51 22.41
C PRO A 19 21.06 15.36 23.03
N LEU A 20 20.33 14.51 23.74
CA LEU A 20 20.85 13.29 24.32
C LEU A 20 21.49 12.50 23.17
N THR A 21 22.81 12.31 23.24
CA THR A 21 23.41 11.08 22.70
C THR A 21 22.85 9.94 23.55
N ALA A 22 21.64 9.49 23.21
CA ALA A 22 21.05 8.31 23.80
C ALA A 22 21.96 7.14 23.40
N SER A 23 22.60 6.53 24.39
CA SER A 23 23.10 5.16 24.27
C SER A 23 21.99 4.33 23.63
N ALA A 24 22.26 3.70 22.47
CA ALA A 24 21.31 2.87 21.74
C ALA A 24 20.65 1.89 22.71
N ALA A 25 19.40 2.18 23.11
CA ALA A 25 18.62 1.23 23.87
C ALA A 25 18.37 0.04 22.95
N SER A 26 18.78 -1.16 23.36
CA SER A 26 18.39 -2.37 22.64
C SER A 26 16.89 -2.58 22.85
N TYR A 27 16.17 -2.81 21.76
CA TYR A 27 14.75 -3.13 21.78
C TYR A 27 14.57 -4.65 21.76
N PRO A 28 13.52 -5.21 22.39
CA PRO A 28 13.20 -6.64 22.29
C PRO A 28 13.25 -7.17 20.86
N SER A 29 12.73 -6.40 19.89
CA SER A 29 12.78 -6.74 18.47
C SER A 29 14.22 -6.92 17.93
N ASP A 30 15.25 -6.25 18.47
CA ASP A 30 16.63 -6.40 17.97
C ASP A 30 17.17 -7.83 18.06
N THR A 31 16.63 -8.64 18.97
CA THR A 31 17.05 -10.04 19.20
C THR A 31 16.04 -11.07 18.68
N THR A 32 14.84 -10.66 18.27
CA THR A 32 13.77 -11.54 17.76
C THR A 32 13.47 -11.27 16.29
N LYS A 33 14.52 -11.14 15.47
CA LYS A 33 14.39 -10.99 14.02
C LYS A 33 13.82 -12.28 13.40
N PRO A 34 13.01 -12.16 12.33
CA PRO A 34 12.53 -13.33 11.60
C PRO A 34 13.70 -14.12 11.00
N ASP A 35 13.61 -15.45 11.04
CA ASP A 35 14.52 -16.34 10.31
C ASP A 35 14.07 -16.45 8.86
N LEU A 36 14.75 -15.73 7.97
CA LEU A 36 14.39 -15.64 6.56
C LEU A 36 14.54 -16.99 5.83
N VAL A 37 15.42 -17.89 6.28
CA VAL A 37 15.56 -19.24 5.66
C VAL A 37 14.29 -20.05 5.92
N SER A 38 13.84 -20.10 7.18
CA SER A 38 12.61 -20.80 7.55
C SER A 38 11.38 -20.15 6.88
N LEU A 39 11.32 -18.81 6.90
CA LEU A 39 10.22 -18.03 6.33
C LEU A 39 10.01 -18.32 4.84
N LEU A 40 11.11 -18.46 4.09
CA LEU A 40 11.09 -18.64 2.63
C LEU A 40 11.26 -20.09 2.18
N SER A 41 11.19 -21.04 3.12
CA SER A 41 11.47 -22.46 2.88
C SER A 41 10.60 -23.11 1.79
N GLY A 42 9.43 -22.54 1.48
CA GLY A 42 8.59 -22.96 0.35
C GLY A 42 9.31 -22.97 -1.00
N TYR A 43 10.36 -22.14 -1.17
CA TYR A 43 11.14 -22.09 -2.41
C TYR A 43 11.86 -23.40 -2.75
N ASP A 44 12.16 -24.23 -1.74
CA ASP A 44 12.77 -25.56 -1.94
C ASP A 44 11.89 -26.52 -2.77
N ALA A 45 10.59 -26.23 -2.90
CA ALA A 45 9.68 -26.98 -3.76
C ALA A 45 9.95 -26.75 -5.26
N PHE A 46 10.63 -25.67 -5.63
CA PHE A 46 10.92 -25.30 -7.02
C PHE A 46 12.38 -25.49 -7.38
N TRP A 47 13.28 -25.22 -6.44
CA TRP A 47 14.71 -25.30 -6.61
C TRP A 47 15.38 -25.89 -5.37
N LYS A 48 16.24 -26.91 -5.57
CA LYS A 48 17.04 -27.47 -4.48
C LYS A 48 18.52 -27.15 -4.66
N SER A 49 19.05 -26.32 -3.77
CA SER A 49 20.48 -25.97 -3.69
C SER A 49 21.39 -27.21 -3.51
N SER A 50 22.61 -27.12 -4.03
CA SER A 50 23.70 -28.07 -3.76
C SER A 50 24.14 -28.08 -2.28
N GLY A 51 23.79 -27.03 -1.52
CA GLY A 51 24.10 -26.88 -0.10
C GLY A 51 25.47 -26.28 0.20
N VAL A 52 26.25 -25.87 -0.82
CA VAL A 52 27.61 -25.30 -0.64
C VAL A 52 27.75 -23.84 -1.09
N ASN A 53 26.63 -23.15 -1.31
CA ASN A 53 26.56 -21.76 -1.77
C ASN A 53 27.42 -21.48 -3.03
N ASP A 54 27.27 -22.32 -4.05
CA ASP A 54 28.04 -22.25 -5.30
C ASP A 54 27.19 -21.84 -6.51
N LEU A 55 25.95 -21.41 -6.29
CA LEU A 55 24.96 -21.07 -7.32
C LEU A 55 24.44 -22.25 -8.16
N HIS A 56 24.70 -23.48 -7.71
CA HIS A 56 24.27 -24.70 -8.39
C HIS A 56 23.25 -25.48 -7.56
N GLY A 57 22.48 -26.30 -8.25
CA GLY A 57 21.38 -27.06 -7.66
C GLY A 57 20.58 -27.83 -8.70
N THR A 58 19.38 -28.23 -8.31
CA THR A 58 18.45 -29.02 -9.12
C THR A 58 17.12 -28.28 -9.26
N VAL A 59 16.62 -28.20 -10.49
CA VAL A 59 15.26 -27.76 -10.79
C VAL A 59 14.28 -28.85 -10.33
N VAL A 60 13.39 -28.52 -9.40
CA VAL A 60 12.39 -29.43 -8.84
C VAL A 60 11.04 -29.23 -9.54
N ASP A 61 10.60 -27.98 -9.70
CA ASP A 61 9.42 -27.64 -10.49
C ASP A 61 9.83 -26.85 -11.75
N PRO A 62 9.96 -27.54 -12.90
CA PRO A 62 10.37 -26.90 -14.14
C PRO A 62 9.33 -25.91 -14.67
N ALA A 63 8.03 -26.11 -14.39
CA ALA A 63 6.98 -25.25 -14.95
C ALA A 63 6.99 -23.88 -14.26
N THR A 64 7.05 -23.86 -12.92
CA THR A 64 7.13 -22.63 -12.13
C THR A 64 8.41 -21.86 -12.45
N LEU A 65 9.57 -22.53 -12.50
CA LEU A 65 10.82 -21.85 -12.85
C LEU A 65 10.87 -21.39 -14.32
N ALA A 66 10.19 -22.07 -15.25
CA ALA A 66 10.07 -21.61 -16.64
C ALA A 66 9.23 -20.34 -16.75
N LYS A 67 8.17 -20.20 -15.94
CA LYS A 67 7.38 -18.96 -15.86
C LYS A 67 8.20 -17.82 -15.24
N ASN A 68 8.99 -18.12 -14.22
CA ASN A 68 9.91 -17.19 -13.58
C ASN A 68 10.93 -16.62 -14.58
N ASP A 69 11.53 -17.50 -15.40
CA ASP A 69 12.45 -17.12 -16.47
C ASP A 69 11.77 -16.31 -17.60
N GLU A 70 10.58 -16.74 -18.07
CA GLU A 70 9.82 -16.04 -19.12
C GLU A 70 9.53 -14.60 -18.74
N LEU A 71 8.97 -14.38 -17.55
CA LEU A 71 8.64 -13.06 -17.04
C LEU A 71 9.90 -12.19 -16.90
N THR A 72 10.99 -12.78 -16.40
CA THR A 72 12.26 -12.06 -16.22
C THR A 72 12.81 -11.53 -17.53
N SER A 73 12.90 -12.38 -18.54
CA SER A 73 13.35 -11.96 -19.88
C SER A 73 12.38 -10.94 -20.48
N TRP A 74 11.07 -11.17 -20.38
CA TRP A 74 10.10 -10.25 -20.96
C TRP A 74 10.16 -8.85 -20.34
N ILE A 75 10.21 -8.75 -19.00
CA ILE A 75 10.25 -7.49 -18.25
C ILE A 75 11.51 -6.70 -18.62
N ASN A 76 12.68 -7.35 -18.55
CA ASN A 76 13.95 -6.72 -18.94
C ASN A 76 13.94 -6.20 -20.38
N GLN A 77 13.40 -6.99 -21.32
CA GLN A 77 13.44 -6.66 -22.75
C GLN A 77 12.38 -5.63 -23.18
N ASN A 78 11.32 -5.41 -22.38
CA ASN A 78 10.27 -4.45 -22.70
C ASN A 78 10.33 -3.16 -21.87
N ALA A 79 11.23 -3.07 -20.88
CA ALA A 79 11.42 -1.86 -20.11
C ALA A 79 11.83 -0.66 -21.00
N THR A 80 11.15 0.46 -20.81
CA THR A 80 11.48 1.72 -21.50
C THR A 80 12.81 2.28 -21.00
N LYS A 81 13.39 3.26 -21.72
CA LYS A 81 14.63 3.90 -21.26
C LYS A 81 14.45 4.71 -19.98
N ALA A 82 13.29 5.30 -19.76
CA ALA A 82 12.97 5.96 -18.51
C ALA A 82 12.96 4.95 -17.35
N GLN A 83 12.28 3.81 -17.52
CA GLN A 83 12.28 2.75 -16.51
C GLN A 83 13.67 2.16 -16.25
N GLN A 84 14.49 1.97 -17.28
CA GLN A 84 15.88 1.51 -17.09
C GLN A 84 16.68 2.48 -16.22
N PHE A 85 16.47 3.80 -16.39
CA PHE A 85 17.11 4.81 -15.56
C PHE A 85 16.55 4.81 -14.13
N THR A 86 15.23 4.78 -13.95
CA THR A 86 14.60 4.66 -12.62
C THR A 86 15.06 3.39 -11.89
N ALA A 87 15.17 2.27 -12.60
CA ALA A 87 15.65 1.02 -12.02
C ALA A 87 17.10 1.11 -11.53
N LEU A 88 17.94 1.89 -12.21
CA LEU A 88 19.29 2.22 -11.74
C LEU A 88 19.25 3.12 -10.50
N GLN A 89 18.35 4.10 -10.43
CA GLN A 89 18.17 4.92 -9.22
C GLN A 89 17.72 4.07 -8.03
N ASP A 90 16.80 3.13 -8.26
CA ASP A 90 16.28 2.17 -7.28
C ASP A 90 17.31 1.11 -6.85
N SER A 91 18.43 1.03 -7.55
CA SER A 91 19.57 0.18 -7.16
C SER A 91 20.48 0.84 -6.14
N GLU A 92 20.39 2.15 -5.97
CA GLU A 92 21.42 2.93 -5.31
C GLU A 92 21.33 2.79 -3.77
N TYR A 93 22.50 2.88 -3.14
CA TYR A 93 22.66 2.97 -1.71
C TYR A 93 23.59 4.13 -1.39
N ASN A 94 23.44 4.69 -0.17
CA ASN A 94 24.34 5.75 0.27
C ASN A 94 25.80 5.30 0.21
N ASN A 95 26.63 6.19 -0.32
CA ASN A 95 28.07 6.03 -0.30
C ASN A 95 28.67 6.59 1.01
N ALA A 96 29.93 6.26 1.28
CA ALA A 96 30.62 6.66 2.51
C ALA A 96 30.73 8.20 2.71
N THR A 97 30.54 8.98 1.64
CA THR A 97 30.59 10.44 1.67
C THR A 97 29.20 11.09 1.72
N ASN A 98 28.11 10.30 1.76
CA ASN A 98 26.72 10.76 1.69
C ASN A 98 26.48 11.75 0.53
N THR A 99 27.11 11.49 -0.62
CA THR A 99 26.88 12.29 -1.85
C THR A 99 25.93 11.59 -2.82
N ALA A 100 25.62 10.32 -2.60
CA ALA A 100 24.56 9.58 -3.28
C ALA A 100 23.24 9.68 -2.49
N TYR A 101 22.31 8.79 -2.78
CA TYR A 101 21.06 8.57 -2.05
C TYR A 101 20.83 7.07 -1.90
N ASP A 102 19.80 6.66 -1.17
CA ASP A 102 19.43 5.26 -1.03
C ASP A 102 17.94 5.04 -1.39
N GLN A 103 17.51 3.79 -1.50
CA GLN A 103 16.14 3.42 -1.86
C GLN A 103 15.04 4.11 -1.04
N SER A 104 15.31 4.50 0.20
CA SER A 104 14.33 5.23 1.02
C SER A 104 14.06 6.68 0.56
N PHE A 105 14.84 7.19 -0.40
CA PHE A 105 14.54 8.40 -1.16
C PHE A 105 13.62 8.11 -2.34
N THR A 106 13.88 7.06 -3.13
CA THR A 106 13.13 6.82 -4.36
C THR A 106 11.71 6.28 -4.09
N VAL A 107 11.50 5.51 -3.00
CA VAL A 107 10.15 5.12 -2.57
C VAL A 107 9.27 6.31 -2.18
N ALA A 108 9.87 7.48 -1.90
CA ALA A 108 9.12 8.69 -1.56
C ALA A 108 8.39 9.30 -2.76
N GLN A 109 8.67 8.86 -4.01
CA GLN A 109 7.85 9.23 -5.17
C GLN A 109 6.38 8.80 -5.00
N GLY A 110 6.12 7.76 -4.19
CA GLY A 110 4.77 7.38 -3.81
C GLY A 110 4.04 8.40 -2.94
N LEU A 111 4.75 9.41 -2.40
CA LEU A 111 4.13 10.53 -1.72
C LEU A 111 3.44 11.49 -2.68
N GLY A 112 3.72 11.46 -3.98
CA GLY A 112 3.22 12.45 -4.94
C GLY A 112 4.21 13.59 -5.19
N ASP A 113 3.97 14.36 -6.26
CA ASP A 113 4.96 15.26 -6.86
C ASP A 113 5.48 16.36 -5.91
N ALA A 114 4.63 16.90 -5.03
CA ALA A 114 5.02 17.99 -4.14
C ALA A 114 5.61 17.48 -2.81
N LEU A 115 4.94 16.51 -2.18
CA LEU A 115 5.34 15.99 -0.87
C LEU A 115 6.63 15.17 -0.95
N GLU A 116 6.88 14.48 -2.06
CA GLU A 116 8.17 13.84 -2.34
C GLU A 116 9.32 14.84 -2.22
N LYS A 117 9.25 15.96 -2.95
CA LYS A 117 10.33 16.96 -2.98
C LYS A 117 10.58 17.55 -1.59
N ILE A 118 9.51 17.84 -0.85
CA ILE A 118 9.61 18.29 0.53
C ILE A 118 10.31 17.24 1.40
N TYR A 119 9.92 15.97 1.30
CA TYR A 119 10.54 14.88 2.05
C TYR A 119 12.05 14.74 1.71
N VAL A 120 12.39 14.75 0.41
CA VAL A 120 13.78 14.66 -0.07
C VAL A 120 14.62 15.83 0.43
N ASP A 121 14.09 17.06 0.36
CA ASP A 121 14.76 18.26 0.86
C ASP A 121 14.97 18.17 2.38
N GLY A 122 13.95 17.75 3.12
CA GLY A 122 14.04 17.62 4.59
C GLY A 122 15.09 16.60 5.03
N ARG A 123 15.22 15.49 4.30
CA ARG A 123 16.26 14.50 4.58
C ARG A 123 17.64 14.97 4.15
N THR A 124 17.76 15.58 2.97
CA THR A 124 19.04 16.10 2.45
C THR A 124 19.60 17.21 3.34
N ASN A 125 18.74 18.09 3.85
CA ASN A 125 19.13 19.21 4.71
C ASN A 125 19.32 18.82 6.19
N GLY A 126 18.94 17.60 6.57
CA GLY A 126 19.01 17.13 7.96
C GLY A 126 17.91 17.67 8.86
N ASP A 127 16.82 18.20 8.30
CA ASP A 127 15.64 18.67 9.02
C ASP A 127 14.77 17.50 9.56
N LEU A 128 14.97 16.29 9.03
CA LEU A 128 14.26 15.06 9.39
C LEU A 128 15.20 14.00 10.02
N PRO A 129 15.85 14.29 11.18
CA PRO A 129 16.83 13.39 11.78
C PRO A 129 16.22 12.09 12.32
N LEU A 130 15.02 12.11 12.91
CA LEU A 130 14.36 10.91 13.43
C LEU A 130 13.85 10.04 12.27
N THR A 131 13.19 10.64 11.28
CA THR A 131 12.77 9.92 10.07
C THR A 131 13.97 9.31 9.36
N SER A 132 15.09 10.04 9.24
CA SER A 132 16.30 9.54 8.59
C SER A 132 16.95 8.38 9.35
N ALA A 133 17.05 8.45 10.68
CA ALA A 133 17.58 7.36 11.51
C ALA A 133 16.68 6.11 11.51
N LEU A 134 15.39 6.29 11.19
CA LEU A 134 14.44 5.21 11.08
C LEU A 134 14.57 4.48 9.73
N ILE A 135 14.37 5.21 8.62
CA ILE A 135 14.03 4.61 7.32
C ILE A 135 15.23 4.35 6.40
N ASN A 136 16.40 4.93 6.69
CA ASN A 136 17.58 4.81 5.82
C ASN A 136 17.88 3.35 5.43
N SER A 137 18.01 3.09 4.13
CA SER A 137 18.18 1.74 3.59
C SER A 137 19.54 1.11 3.87
N SER A 138 20.53 1.89 4.28
CA SER A 138 21.90 1.44 4.59
C SER A 138 22.15 1.26 6.09
N ASN A 139 21.52 2.07 6.94
CA ASN A 139 21.79 2.07 8.40
C ASN A 139 20.58 2.35 9.30
N GLY A 140 19.40 2.53 8.72
CA GLY A 140 18.18 2.84 9.44
C GLY A 140 17.71 1.66 10.28
N THR A 141 17.12 1.97 11.44
CA THR A 141 16.67 0.94 12.39
C THR A 141 15.51 0.07 11.87
N THR A 142 14.85 0.49 10.79
CA THR A 142 13.89 -0.30 9.98
C THR A 142 14.42 -0.62 8.60
N GLY A 143 14.96 0.38 7.87
CA GLY A 143 15.42 0.22 6.50
C GLY A 143 16.57 -0.80 6.30
N ALA A 144 17.34 -1.06 7.35
CA ALA A 144 18.45 -2.03 7.36
C ALA A 144 18.29 -3.11 8.46
N TYR A 145 17.05 -3.43 8.86
CA TYR A 145 16.79 -4.25 10.04
C TYR A 145 17.13 -5.75 9.85
N VAL A 146 16.73 -6.34 8.72
CA VAL A 146 17.12 -7.70 8.32
C VAL A 146 18.04 -7.72 7.09
N SER A 147 18.77 -8.83 6.92
CA SER A 147 19.66 -9.07 5.78
C SER A 147 19.38 -10.44 5.18
N THR A 148 19.38 -10.52 3.85
CA THR A 148 19.09 -11.75 3.11
C THR A 148 20.31 -12.67 2.92
N GLY A 149 21.46 -12.36 3.55
CA GLY A 149 22.72 -13.05 3.29
C GLY A 149 22.65 -14.56 3.52
N ASP A 150 22.11 -14.97 4.66
CA ASP A 150 21.99 -16.40 5.03
C ASP A 150 20.98 -17.13 4.13
N ALA A 151 19.85 -16.48 3.80
CA ALA A 151 18.86 -17.03 2.87
C ALA A 151 19.45 -17.21 1.46
N LYS A 152 20.19 -16.21 0.94
CA LYS A 152 20.89 -16.31 -0.35
C LYS A 152 21.91 -17.43 -0.36
N ALA A 153 22.64 -17.63 0.74
CA ALA A 153 23.61 -18.71 0.85
C ALA A 153 22.92 -20.09 0.90
N HIS A 154 21.77 -20.18 1.56
CA HIS A 154 20.96 -21.39 1.65
C HIS A 154 20.40 -21.80 0.28
N PHE A 155 19.63 -20.91 -0.36
CA PHE A 155 18.94 -21.22 -1.61
C PHE A 155 19.88 -21.21 -2.82
N SER A 156 20.92 -20.37 -2.81
CA SER A 156 21.99 -20.32 -3.82
C SER A 156 21.47 -20.44 -5.26
N TYR A 157 20.41 -19.68 -5.60
CA TYR A 157 19.83 -19.67 -6.94
C TYR A 157 20.64 -18.75 -7.86
N PRO A 158 21.07 -19.18 -9.07
CA PRO A 158 21.90 -18.35 -9.96
C PRO A 158 21.12 -17.17 -10.53
N ARG A 159 21.75 -16.00 -10.60
CA ARG A 159 21.13 -14.76 -11.12
C ARG A 159 20.78 -14.85 -12.62
N PRO A 160 19.79 -14.08 -13.11
CA PRO A 160 19.29 -14.21 -14.49
C PRO A 160 20.34 -13.90 -15.56
N TYR A 161 21.15 -12.87 -15.35
CA TYR A 161 22.17 -12.44 -16.31
C TYR A 161 23.41 -13.36 -16.39
N LEU A 162 23.52 -14.35 -15.51
CA LEU A 162 24.66 -15.27 -15.52
C LEU A 162 24.58 -16.20 -16.75
N PRO A 163 25.72 -16.50 -17.39
CA PRO A 163 25.74 -17.35 -18.57
C PRO A 163 25.29 -18.78 -18.23
N GLY A 164 24.55 -19.41 -19.13
CA GLY A 164 24.19 -20.83 -19.03
C GLY A 164 25.37 -21.76 -19.37
N ALA A 165 26.32 -21.28 -20.18
CA ALA A 165 27.51 -22.04 -20.59
C ALA A 165 28.75 -21.72 -19.74
N THR A 166 29.46 -22.76 -19.29
CA THR A 166 30.71 -22.63 -18.51
C THR A 166 31.88 -22.08 -19.31
N THR A 167 31.77 -22.07 -20.65
CA THR A 167 32.76 -21.52 -21.58
C THR A 167 32.39 -20.14 -22.11
N ALA A 168 31.36 -19.50 -21.55
CA ALA A 168 30.96 -18.16 -21.97
C ALA A 168 32.10 -17.15 -21.76
N THR A 169 32.12 -16.10 -22.59
CA THR A 169 33.04 -14.97 -22.42
C THR A 169 32.29 -13.86 -21.69
N LEU A 170 32.87 -13.36 -20.59
CA LEU A 170 32.31 -12.22 -19.88
C LEU A 170 32.55 -10.92 -20.63
N PRO A 171 31.70 -9.90 -20.46
CA PRO A 171 32.00 -8.53 -20.84
C PRO A 171 33.33 -8.06 -20.23
N ALA A 172 34.10 -7.28 -20.99
CA ALA A 172 35.47 -6.89 -20.60
C ALA A 172 35.57 -6.08 -19.29
N GLY A 173 34.49 -5.40 -18.89
CA GLY A 173 34.42 -4.64 -17.63
C GLY A 173 34.12 -5.48 -16.39
N ASP A 174 33.76 -6.75 -16.55
CA ASP A 174 33.46 -7.63 -15.43
C ASP A 174 34.74 -8.14 -14.75
N ASP A 175 34.63 -8.57 -13.49
CA ASP A 175 35.70 -9.30 -12.81
C ASP A 175 35.91 -10.68 -13.47
N GLN A 176 36.90 -10.74 -14.37
CA GLN A 176 37.23 -11.91 -15.17
C GLN A 176 37.65 -13.13 -14.32
N THR A 177 38.06 -12.91 -13.07
CA THR A 177 38.56 -13.97 -12.18
C THR A 177 37.50 -14.36 -11.17
N GLY A 178 36.92 -13.39 -10.46
CA GLY A 178 35.89 -13.61 -9.43
C GLY A 178 34.54 -14.06 -9.99
N CYS A 179 34.21 -13.67 -11.22
CA CYS A 179 32.95 -14.02 -11.89
C CYS A 179 33.12 -15.05 -13.02
N ALA A 180 34.26 -15.75 -13.09
CA ALA A 180 34.58 -16.66 -14.20
C ALA A 180 33.46 -17.69 -14.45
N PRO A 181 32.94 -17.83 -15.70
CA PRO A 181 31.83 -18.73 -16.02
C PRO A 181 32.08 -20.21 -15.70
N ALA A 182 33.35 -20.62 -15.62
CA ALA A 182 33.72 -21.96 -15.18
C ALA A 182 33.26 -22.28 -13.75
N THR A 183 33.05 -21.26 -12.91
CA THR A 183 32.65 -21.38 -11.50
C THR A 183 31.35 -20.64 -11.17
N VAL A 184 31.06 -19.54 -11.86
CA VAL A 184 29.91 -18.66 -11.60
C VAL A 184 29.03 -18.65 -12.84
N ASN A 185 27.97 -19.45 -12.83
CA ASN A 185 27.12 -19.65 -14.01
C ASN A 185 25.72 -20.12 -13.61
N ALA A 186 24.84 -20.22 -14.61
CA ALA A 186 23.48 -20.73 -14.48
C ALA A 186 23.30 -22.12 -15.11
N SER A 187 24.36 -22.93 -15.20
CA SER A 187 24.31 -24.22 -15.92
C SER A 187 23.31 -25.22 -15.34
N SER A 188 23.05 -25.17 -14.04
CA SER A 188 22.05 -26.01 -13.38
C SER A 188 20.61 -25.76 -13.85
N VAL A 189 20.30 -24.56 -14.34
CA VAL A 189 18.96 -24.22 -14.86
C VAL A 189 18.86 -24.31 -16.38
N THR A 190 19.99 -24.34 -17.09
CA THR A 190 20.07 -24.49 -18.57
C THR A 190 19.14 -25.56 -19.14
N PRO A 191 19.01 -26.79 -18.58
CA PRO A 191 18.09 -27.79 -19.11
C PRO A 191 16.62 -27.34 -19.17
N ASN A 192 16.20 -26.42 -18.30
CA ASN A 192 14.84 -25.87 -18.30
C ASN A 192 14.64 -24.77 -19.36
N ARG A 193 15.74 -24.21 -19.89
CA ARG A 193 15.77 -23.03 -20.76
C ARG A 193 15.99 -23.36 -22.23
N VAL A 194 16.71 -24.44 -22.54
CA VAL A 194 17.03 -24.82 -23.93
C VAL A 194 15.75 -25.02 -24.75
N GLY A 195 15.70 -24.35 -25.91
CA GLY A 195 14.56 -24.40 -26.83
C GLY A 195 13.38 -23.51 -26.45
N LYS A 196 13.50 -22.69 -25.40
CA LYS A 196 12.52 -21.68 -25.03
C LYS A 196 12.79 -20.37 -25.78
N ALA A 197 11.73 -19.58 -26.02
CA ALA A 197 11.82 -18.36 -26.82
C ALA A 197 12.46 -17.16 -26.07
N TRP A 198 12.68 -17.31 -24.76
CA TRP A 198 13.21 -16.30 -23.84
C TRP A 198 14.65 -16.63 -23.37
N ALA A 199 15.28 -17.59 -24.04
CA ALA A 199 16.65 -17.99 -23.78
C ALA A 199 17.36 -18.35 -25.08
N SER A 200 18.67 -18.12 -25.09
CA SER A 200 19.55 -18.56 -26.16
C SER A 200 19.74 -20.08 -26.19
N ALA A 201 20.34 -20.59 -27.27
CA ALA A 201 20.54 -22.02 -27.49
C ALA A 201 21.41 -22.72 -26.42
N ASP A 202 22.26 -21.98 -25.71
CA ASP A 202 23.09 -22.50 -24.61
C ASP A 202 22.41 -22.41 -23.23
N GLY A 203 21.16 -21.95 -23.19
CA GLY A 203 20.37 -21.77 -21.97
C GLY A 203 20.66 -20.48 -21.21
N THR A 204 21.48 -19.57 -21.74
CA THR A 204 21.57 -18.21 -21.19
C THR A 204 20.27 -17.47 -21.45
N LEU A 205 19.66 -16.87 -20.42
CA LEU A 205 18.46 -16.06 -20.58
C LEU A 205 18.71 -14.84 -21.45
N ASP A 206 17.68 -14.44 -22.20
CA ASP A 206 17.75 -13.23 -23.01
C ASP A 206 17.61 -12.00 -22.12
N ILE A 207 18.74 -11.58 -21.55
CA ILE A 207 18.89 -10.42 -20.68
C ILE A 207 19.77 -9.37 -21.36
N THR A 208 19.22 -8.17 -21.53
CA THR A 208 19.97 -6.97 -21.91
C THR A 208 20.44 -6.25 -20.65
N ARG A 209 21.76 -6.21 -20.44
CA ARG A 209 22.36 -5.43 -19.36
C ARG A 209 22.13 -3.94 -19.58
N VAL A 210 21.67 -3.24 -18.54
CA VAL A 210 21.54 -1.78 -18.55
C VAL A 210 22.91 -1.17 -18.29
N ALA A 211 23.36 -0.28 -19.17
CA ALA A 211 24.67 0.35 -19.03
C ALA A 211 24.67 1.33 -17.83
N PRO A 212 25.81 1.50 -17.13
CA PRO A 212 25.93 2.52 -16.09
C PRO A 212 25.59 3.92 -16.63
N GLN A 213 24.95 4.73 -15.80
CA GLN A 213 24.55 6.09 -16.14
C GLN A 213 24.97 7.06 -15.04
N THR A 214 24.96 8.36 -15.34
CA THR A 214 25.11 9.40 -14.32
C THR A 214 23.77 10.08 -14.16
N ASP A 215 23.22 10.01 -12.95
CA ASP A 215 22.08 10.81 -12.55
C ASP A 215 22.52 12.27 -12.38
N THR A 216 22.01 13.11 -13.26
CA THR A 216 22.17 14.57 -13.23
C THR A 216 20.84 15.29 -12.99
N THR A 217 19.75 14.58 -12.67
CA THR A 217 18.42 15.16 -12.48
C THR A 217 18.35 16.00 -11.20
N LYS A 218 19.18 15.64 -10.21
CA LYS A 218 19.17 16.22 -8.86
C LYS A 218 17.90 15.97 -8.08
N GLU A 219 17.14 14.96 -8.49
CA GLU A 219 15.88 14.60 -7.84
C GLU A 219 16.10 14.13 -6.40
N PHE A 220 17.12 13.30 -6.16
CA PHE A 220 17.37 12.70 -4.84
C PHE A 220 18.70 13.12 -4.19
N SER A 221 19.59 13.79 -4.93
CA SER A 221 20.86 14.29 -4.41
C SER A 221 21.26 15.60 -5.09
N PRO A 222 21.87 16.55 -4.36
CA PRO A 222 22.44 17.75 -4.98
C PRO A 222 23.69 17.44 -5.85
N ASN A 223 24.25 16.23 -5.76
CA ASN A 223 25.45 15.81 -6.49
C ASN A 223 25.10 14.98 -7.73
N ASP A 224 26.03 14.87 -8.67
CA ASP A 224 25.87 13.91 -9.77
C ASP A 224 26.17 12.53 -9.20
N VAL A 225 25.30 11.55 -9.46
CA VAL A 225 25.42 10.21 -8.88
C VAL A 225 25.67 9.21 -10.00
N VAL A 226 26.72 8.40 -9.90
CA VAL A 226 26.97 7.33 -10.87
C VAL A 226 26.16 6.12 -10.44
N LEU A 227 25.27 5.67 -11.33
CA LEU A 227 24.39 4.54 -11.11
C LEU A 227 24.87 3.33 -11.90
N ASP A 228 24.88 2.16 -11.25
CA ASP A 228 25.29 0.90 -11.86
C ASP A 228 24.53 -0.27 -11.21
N ALA A 229 24.09 -1.24 -12.03
CA ALA A 229 23.47 -2.47 -11.56
C ALA A 229 24.49 -3.47 -10.96
N GLY A 230 25.79 -3.26 -11.17
CA GLY A 230 26.88 -3.98 -10.53
C GLY A 230 27.14 -5.39 -11.07
N TYR A 231 26.67 -5.70 -12.30
CA TYR A 231 26.69 -7.05 -12.90
C TYR A 231 28.02 -7.80 -12.76
N GLY A 232 29.13 -7.10 -13.02
CA GLY A 232 30.47 -7.69 -13.05
C GLY A 232 31.21 -7.68 -11.72
N THR A 233 30.60 -7.18 -10.65
CA THR A 233 31.24 -7.12 -9.34
C THR A 233 31.16 -8.48 -8.64
N LYS A 234 32.24 -8.89 -7.96
CA LYS A 234 32.31 -10.17 -7.26
C LYS A 234 31.13 -10.38 -6.31
N GLY A 235 30.75 -9.36 -5.53
CA GLY A 235 29.66 -9.45 -4.56
C GLY A 235 28.29 -9.74 -5.18
N ILE A 236 28.04 -9.27 -6.41
CA ILE A 236 26.78 -9.52 -7.12
C ILE A 236 26.83 -10.85 -7.86
N CYS A 237 27.89 -11.13 -8.61
CA CYS A 237 27.96 -12.31 -9.47
C CYS A 237 28.07 -13.62 -8.67
N THR A 238 28.71 -13.64 -7.50
CA THR A 238 28.81 -14.84 -6.66
C THR A 238 27.66 -14.97 -5.65
N GLY A 239 26.77 -13.98 -5.57
CA GLY A 239 25.67 -13.96 -4.62
C GLY A 239 24.40 -14.56 -5.21
N GLY A 240 23.70 -15.38 -4.42
CA GLY A 240 22.39 -15.93 -4.79
C GLY A 240 21.37 -14.86 -5.16
N SER A 241 20.50 -15.21 -6.11
CA SER A 241 19.39 -14.37 -6.57
C SER A 241 18.24 -14.37 -5.56
N TYR A 242 17.85 -15.53 -5.05
CA TYR A 242 16.71 -15.67 -4.14
C TYR A 242 17.12 -15.61 -2.67
N PRO A 243 16.43 -14.81 -1.81
CA PRO A 243 15.51 -13.71 -2.17
C PRO A 243 16.25 -12.42 -2.56
N SER A 244 15.54 -11.45 -3.12
CA SER A 244 16.12 -10.14 -3.49
C SER A 244 16.32 -9.23 -2.28
N GLY A 245 17.57 -9.06 -1.84
CA GLY A 245 17.90 -8.14 -0.75
C GLY A 245 17.61 -6.66 -1.03
N HIS A 246 17.70 -6.19 -2.27
CA HIS A 246 17.26 -4.82 -2.60
C HIS A 246 15.75 -4.70 -2.39
N THR A 247 14.98 -5.68 -2.87
CA THR A 247 13.53 -5.70 -2.65
C THR A 247 13.19 -5.73 -1.16
N THR A 248 13.87 -6.54 -0.36
CA THR A 248 13.71 -6.53 1.10
C THR A 248 13.94 -5.15 1.69
N THR A 249 15.01 -4.46 1.27
CA THR A 249 15.28 -3.09 1.71
C THR A 249 14.23 -2.09 1.25
N ALA A 250 13.80 -2.15 -0.01
CA ALA A 250 12.74 -1.31 -0.55
C ALA A 250 11.44 -1.49 0.24
N TYR A 251 11.04 -2.73 0.53
CA TYR A 251 9.83 -3.02 1.33
C TYR A 251 9.96 -2.58 2.79
N GLN A 252 11.13 -2.71 3.42
CA GLN A 252 11.37 -2.14 4.76
C GLN A 252 11.25 -0.61 4.75
N ALA A 253 11.79 0.07 3.74
CA ALA A 253 11.65 1.53 3.64
C ALA A 253 10.21 1.95 3.30
N GLY A 254 9.61 1.32 2.30
CA GLY A 254 8.28 1.61 1.79
C GLY A 254 7.16 1.37 2.80
N ILE A 255 7.15 0.21 3.47
CA ILE A 255 6.15 -0.08 4.52
C ILE A 255 6.37 0.86 5.72
N THR A 256 7.62 1.23 6.03
CA THR A 256 7.89 2.26 7.06
C THR A 256 7.27 3.58 6.65
N LEU A 257 7.52 4.09 5.44
CA LEU A 257 6.95 5.35 4.97
C LEU A 257 5.41 5.31 4.92
N ALA A 258 4.82 4.20 4.44
CA ALA A 258 3.38 3.97 4.45
C ALA A 258 2.81 3.91 5.89
N THR A 259 3.60 3.45 6.86
CA THR A 259 3.22 3.51 8.28
C THR A 259 3.24 4.95 8.81
N LEU A 260 4.22 5.77 8.41
CA LEU A 260 4.32 7.16 8.82
C LEU A 260 3.23 8.03 8.18
N VAL A 261 2.91 7.78 6.90
CA VAL A 261 1.93 8.53 6.09
C VAL A 261 0.85 7.56 5.56
N PRO A 262 -0.02 7.02 6.43
CA PRO A 262 -1.01 6.01 6.04
C PRO A 262 -2.04 6.52 5.02
N GLU A 263 -2.22 7.84 4.93
CA GLU A 263 -3.12 8.49 3.98
C GLU A 263 -2.73 8.24 2.51
N LEU A 264 -1.46 7.91 2.26
CA LEU A 264 -0.86 7.62 0.94
C LEU A 264 -0.29 6.20 0.85
N ALA A 265 -0.63 5.32 1.82
CA ALA A 265 -0.08 3.97 1.87
C ALA A 265 -0.23 3.17 0.55
N PRO A 266 -1.38 3.20 -0.16
CA PRO A 266 -1.51 2.47 -1.44
C PRO A 266 -0.53 2.94 -2.51
N GLU A 267 -0.34 4.24 -2.66
CA GLU A 267 0.60 4.83 -3.64
C GLU A 267 2.05 4.50 -3.27
N ILE A 268 2.41 4.64 -2.00
CA ILE A 268 3.75 4.28 -1.48
C ILE A 268 4.03 2.80 -1.70
N LEU A 269 3.08 1.91 -1.38
CA LEU A 269 3.22 0.47 -1.55
C LEU A 269 3.31 0.09 -3.04
N ALA A 270 2.53 0.71 -3.92
CA ALA A 270 2.64 0.52 -5.36
C ALA A 270 4.03 0.92 -5.88
N ARG A 271 4.54 2.10 -5.48
CA ARG A 271 5.91 2.54 -5.82
C ARG A 271 6.99 1.62 -5.27
N THR A 272 6.77 1.09 -4.07
CA THR A 272 7.65 0.12 -3.41
C THR A 272 7.70 -1.21 -4.17
N SER A 273 6.54 -1.71 -4.61
CA SER A 273 6.47 -2.92 -5.44
C SER A 273 7.19 -2.73 -6.78
N GLU A 274 7.17 -1.51 -7.32
CA GLU A 274 7.90 -1.15 -8.53
C GLU A 274 9.40 -1.14 -8.31
N ASN A 275 9.89 -0.57 -7.20
CA ASN A 275 11.31 -0.62 -6.85
C ASN A 275 11.81 -2.08 -6.77
N GLY A 276 10.99 -2.97 -6.22
CA GLY A 276 11.23 -4.41 -6.29
C GLY A 276 11.28 -4.95 -7.73
N ASN A 277 10.26 -4.65 -8.54
CA ASN A 277 10.17 -5.08 -9.94
C ASN A 277 11.33 -4.54 -10.81
N ASP A 278 11.89 -3.39 -10.48
CA ASP A 278 13.00 -2.76 -11.19
C ASP A 278 14.30 -3.58 -11.12
N ARG A 279 14.40 -4.49 -10.13
CA ARG A 279 15.47 -5.49 -10.10
C ARG A 279 15.35 -6.51 -11.24
N ILE A 280 14.14 -6.77 -11.72
CA ILE A 280 13.86 -7.58 -12.91
C ILE A 280 14.10 -6.77 -14.18
N VAL A 281 13.75 -5.47 -14.20
CA VAL A 281 14.10 -4.55 -15.29
C VAL A 281 15.62 -4.58 -15.55
N LEU A 282 16.43 -4.61 -14.51
CA LEU A 282 17.88 -4.76 -14.62
C LEU A 282 18.35 -6.20 -14.92
N GLY A 283 17.47 -7.20 -14.88
CA GLY A 283 17.82 -8.59 -15.15
C GLY A 283 18.74 -9.23 -14.09
N VAL A 284 18.69 -8.73 -12.85
CA VAL A 284 19.53 -9.23 -11.74
C VAL A 284 18.75 -10.08 -10.73
N HIS A 285 17.42 -10.07 -10.80
CA HIS A 285 16.50 -10.85 -9.98
C HIS A 285 15.30 -11.34 -10.80
N TYR A 286 14.64 -12.39 -10.31
CA TYR A 286 13.43 -12.98 -10.88
C TYR A 286 12.17 -12.58 -10.08
N PRO A 287 10.95 -12.69 -10.64
CA PRO A 287 9.70 -12.48 -9.90
C PRO A 287 9.62 -13.18 -8.54
N LEU A 288 9.98 -14.46 -8.43
CA LEU A 288 9.98 -15.16 -7.14
C LEU A 288 10.95 -14.53 -6.13
N ASP A 289 12.08 -13.98 -6.57
CA ASP A 289 13.01 -13.27 -5.70
C ASP A 289 12.38 -11.98 -5.14
N ILE A 290 11.54 -11.32 -5.93
CA ILE A 290 10.83 -10.09 -5.53
C ILE A 290 9.73 -10.44 -4.54
N MET A 291 8.96 -11.50 -4.79
CA MET A 291 7.95 -12.01 -3.86
C MET A 291 8.58 -12.41 -2.51
N GLY A 292 9.71 -13.14 -2.53
CA GLY A 292 10.46 -13.48 -1.32
C GLY A 292 11.01 -12.25 -0.60
N GLY A 293 11.55 -11.27 -1.33
CA GLY A 293 12.03 -10.02 -0.74
C GLY A 293 10.92 -9.18 -0.08
N ARG A 294 9.72 -9.16 -0.67
CA ARG A 294 8.53 -8.55 -0.05
C ARG A 294 8.18 -9.24 1.26
N ILE A 295 8.07 -10.57 1.25
CA ILE A 295 7.76 -11.38 2.44
C ILE A 295 8.76 -11.09 3.58
N ASP A 296 10.05 -11.01 3.26
CA ASP A 296 11.09 -10.65 4.23
C ASP A 296 10.84 -9.27 4.84
N GLY A 297 10.53 -8.27 4.01
CA GLY A 297 10.28 -6.89 4.47
C GLY A 297 9.02 -6.76 5.33
N GLU A 298 7.94 -7.44 4.96
CA GLU A 298 6.69 -7.48 5.73
C GLU A 298 6.90 -8.15 7.10
N ALA A 299 7.52 -9.33 7.13
CA ALA A 299 7.80 -10.05 8.38
C ALA A 299 8.76 -9.26 9.28
N ALA A 300 9.75 -8.59 8.69
CA ALA A 300 10.70 -7.74 9.40
C ALA A 300 9.98 -6.56 10.10
N LEU A 301 9.13 -5.82 9.38
CA LEU A 301 8.45 -4.68 10.00
C LEU A 301 7.30 -5.09 10.92
N ALA A 302 6.61 -6.20 10.66
CA ALA A 302 5.66 -6.74 11.61
C ALA A 302 6.33 -7.10 12.95
N ALA A 303 7.54 -7.68 12.92
CA ALA A 303 8.32 -7.93 14.13
C ALA A 303 8.73 -6.64 14.85
N ARG A 304 9.09 -5.57 14.12
CA ARG A 304 9.35 -4.25 14.72
C ARG A 304 8.09 -3.64 15.33
N TRP A 305 6.94 -3.73 14.65
CA TRP A 305 5.71 -3.09 15.13
C TRP A 305 5.06 -3.88 16.27
N SER A 306 5.36 -5.17 16.39
CA SER A 306 4.95 -5.98 17.55
C SER A 306 5.67 -5.55 18.85
N ASP A 307 6.78 -4.80 18.74
CA ASP A 307 7.51 -4.25 19.87
C ASP A 307 6.94 -2.87 20.27
N THR A 308 6.07 -2.87 21.27
CA THR A 308 5.45 -1.65 21.81
C THR A 308 6.47 -0.61 22.27
N GLN A 309 7.60 -1.04 22.84
CA GLN A 309 8.63 -0.10 23.29
C GLN A 309 9.28 0.59 22.08
N TYR A 310 9.62 -0.17 21.05
CA TYR A 310 10.16 0.37 19.81
C TYR A 310 9.17 1.37 19.17
N ARG A 311 7.88 1.00 19.09
CA ARG A 311 6.86 1.87 18.50
C ARG A 311 6.77 3.22 19.22
N THR A 312 6.61 3.20 20.53
CA THR A 312 6.43 4.43 21.32
C THR A 312 7.68 5.29 21.37
N GLN A 313 8.88 4.69 21.34
CA GLN A 313 10.14 5.44 21.50
C GLN A 313 10.80 5.86 20.19
N VAL A 314 10.47 5.20 19.06
CA VAL A 314 11.14 5.43 17.78
C VAL A 314 10.14 5.76 16.67
N LEU A 315 9.16 4.89 16.44
CA LEU A 315 8.24 5.04 15.31
C LEU A 315 7.30 6.25 15.47
N GLU A 316 6.63 6.36 16.61
CA GLU A 316 5.67 7.45 16.89
C GLU A 316 6.35 8.83 16.86
N PRO A 317 7.53 9.04 17.48
CA PRO A 317 8.28 10.30 17.32
C PRO A 317 8.70 10.61 15.88
N ALA A 318 9.17 9.62 15.11
CA ALA A 318 9.56 9.83 13.72
C ALA A 318 8.35 10.19 12.84
N ARG A 319 7.17 9.63 13.13
CA ARG A 319 5.91 10.02 12.48
C ARG A 319 5.54 11.46 12.80
N ALA A 320 5.58 11.85 14.08
CA ALA A 320 5.28 13.21 14.49
C ALA A 320 6.23 14.24 13.85
N GLU A 321 7.52 13.93 13.75
CA GLU A 321 8.51 14.76 13.05
C GLU A 321 8.16 14.91 11.56
N LEU A 322 7.92 13.80 10.85
CA LEU A 322 7.64 13.83 9.42
C LEU A 322 6.36 14.61 9.11
N THR A 323 5.25 14.29 9.79
CA THR A 323 3.97 14.97 9.55
C THR A 323 4.08 16.47 9.80
N ALA A 324 4.67 16.88 10.93
CA ALA A 324 4.83 18.30 11.25
C ALA A 324 5.73 19.03 10.24
N TYR A 325 6.77 18.36 9.72
CA TYR A 325 7.63 18.92 8.69
C TYR A 325 6.88 19.11 7.37
N LEU A 326 6.17 18.07 6.91
CA LEU A 326 5.38 18.13 5.67
C LEU A 326 4.35 19.28 5.74
N GLU A 327 3.56 19.36 6.81
CA GLU A 327 2.56 20.42 7.02
C GLU A 327 3.19 21.82 7.03
N SER A 328 4.31 21.98 7.73
CA SER A 328 5.03 23.25 7.80
C SER A 328 5.54 23.72 6.43
N LYS A 329 6.03 22.80 5.60
CA LYS A 329 6.59 23.12 4.28
C LYS A 329 5.54 23.25 3.19
N CYS A 330 4.46 22.47 3.24
CA CYS A 330 3.36 22.59 2.29
C CYS A 330 2.42 23.76 2.64
N GLY A 331 2.36 24.17 3.91
CA GLY A 331 1.65 25.36 4.38
C GLY A 331 0.18 25.13 4.77
N ASP A 332 -0.24 23.89 4.92
CA ASP A 332 -1.59 23.48 5.33
C ASP A 332 -1.53 22.14 6.10
N THR A 333 -2.68 21.63 6.52
CA THR A 333 -2.81 20.26 7.04
C THR A 333 -2.39 19.23 6.01
N LEU A 334 -1.86 18.10 6.46
CA LEU A 334 -1.36 17.05 5.56
C LEU A 334 -2.47 16.57 4.62
N ALA A 335 -3.70 16.42 5.10
CA ALA A 335 -4.85 16.02 4.30
C ALA A 335 -5.13 17.00 3.14
N ASN A 336 -5.05 18.31 3.39
CA ASN A 336 -5.24 19.32 2.35
C ASN A 336 -4.08 19.32 1.35
N CYS A 337 -2.85 19.12 1.82
CA CYS A 337 -1.68 19.04 0.95
C CYS A 337 -1.74 17.82 0.04
N ILE A 338 -2.17 16.66 0.56
CA ILE A 338 -2.42 15.44 -0.24
C ILE A 338 -3.53 15.68 -1.27
N ALA A 339 -4.64 16.31 -0.87
CA ALA A 339 -5.74 16.60 -1.79
C ALA A 339 -5.36 17.55 -2.95
N ALA A 340 -4.29 18.34 -2.78
CA ALA A 340 -3.82 19.30 -3.76
C ALA A 340 -2.68 18.78 -4.65
N GLU A 341 -2.07 17.65 -4.33
CA GLU A 341 -0.90 17.16 -5.06
C GLU A 341 -1.25 16.42 -6.34
N LYS A 342 -0.25 16.27 -7.22
CA LYS A 342 -0.34 15.32 -8.32
C LYS A 342 -0.02 13.92 -7.76
N PRO A 343 -0.95 12.95 -7.83
CA PRO A 343 -0.71 11.60 -7.34
C PRO A 343 0.44 10.91 -8.08
N TYR A 344 0.97 9.86 -7.46
CA TYR A 344 1.91 8.96 -8.11
C TYR A 344 1.32 8.34 -9.38
N GLU A 345 2.09 8.38 -10.47
CA GLU A 345 1.72 7.82 -11.77
C GLU A 345 2.91 7.01 -12.31
N ASN A 346 2.61 5.92 -13.03
CA ASN A 346 3.62 5.16 -13.75
C ASN A 346 3.01 4.48 -14.99
N ASP A 347 3.79 4.42 -16.07
CA ASP A 347 3.46 3.71 -17.32
C ASP A 347 4.60 2.76 -17.70
N PRO A 348 4.63 1.56 -17.10
CA PRO A 348 5.70 0.62 -17.37
C PRO A 348 5.54 -0.05 -18.74
N TYR A 349 6.66 -0.46 -19.32
CA TYR A 349 6.74 -1.25 -20.56
C TYR A 349 6.14 -0.56 -21.80
N GLY A 350 5.93 0.76 -21.74
CA GLY A 350 5.23 1.53 -22.76
C GLY A 350 3.78 1.05 -22.94
N GLY A 351 3.11 0.73 -21.83
CA GLY A 351 1.73 0.28 -21.77
C GLY A 351 1.48 -1.16 -22.21
N LYS A 352 2.52 -1.96 -22.44
CA LYS A 352 2.38 -3.38 -22.81
C LYS A 352 2.04 -4.23 -21.59
N ALA A 353 1.17 -5.21 -21.78
CA ALA A 353 0.85 -6.20 -20.75
C ALA A 353 1.97 -7.24 -20.59
N ILE A 354 2.34 -7.53 -19.34
CA ILE A 354 3.25 -8.64 -19.03
C ILE A 354 2.60 -9.98 -19.43
N PRO A 355 3.38 -11.04 -19.72
CA PRO A 355 2.83 -12.36 -20.04
C PRO A 355 1.90 -12.87 -18.94
N GLY A 356 0.61 -12.99 -19.24
CA GLY A 356 -0.40 -13.46 -18.28
C GLY A 356 -0.92 -12.41 -17.29
N GLY A 357 -0.51 -11.15 -17.41
CA GLY A 357 -0.97 -10.04 -16.56
C GLY A 357 -1.49 -8.85 -17.35
N THR A 358 -1.43 -7.67 -16.75
CA THR A 358 -1.89 -6.41 -17.34
C THR A 358 -0.73 -5.47 -17.66
N SER A 359 -1.04 -4.25 -18.16
CA SER A 359 -0.05 -3.23 -18.48
C SER A 359 0.61 -2.60 -17.25
N GLN A 360 0.11 -2.88 -16.05
CA GLN A 360 0.61 -2.35 -14.78
C GLN A 360 0.70 -0.81 -14.70
N ILE A 361 -0.13 -0.10 -15.46
CA ILE A 361 -0.19 1.36 -15.44
C ILE A 361 -0.84 1.82 -14.14
N VAL A 362 -0.25 2.83 -13.50
CA VAL A 362 -0.79 3.55 -12.34
C VAL A 362 -1.17 4.97 -12.78
N THR A 363 -2.44 5.31 -12.65
CA THR A 363 -3.00 6.65 -12.94
C THR A 363 -3.70 7.28 -11.74
N ASP A 364 -4.02 6.47 -10.73
CA ASP A 364 -4.77 6.85 -9.54
C ASP A 364 -4.59 5.77 -8.45
N ARG A 365 -5.19 6.00 -7.28
CA ARG A 365 -5.19 5.05 -6.17
C ARG A 365 -5.71 3.66 -6.52
N ALA A 366 -6.80 3.59 -7.29
CA ALA A 366 -7.43 2.32 -7.62
C ALA A 366 -6.51 1.46 -8.49
N SER A 367 -5.88 2.07 -9.48
CA SER A 367 -4.84 1.42 -10.29
C SER A 367 -3.58 1.10 -9.48
N ALA A 368 -3.17 1.95 -8.53
CA ALA A 368 -2.06 1.65 -7.61
C ALA A 368 -2.31 0.36 -6.79
N VAL A 369 -3.50 0.22 -6.19
CA VAL A 369 -3.91 -1.00 -5.47
C VAL A 369 -3.92 -2.21 -6.41
N LYS A 370 -4.50 -2.06 -7.60
CA LYS A 370 -4.53 -3.15 -8.59
C LYS A 370 -3.14 -3.61 -9.01
N VAL A 371 -2.21 -2.69 -9.24
CA VAL A 371 -0.83 -3.01 -9.64
C VAL A 371 -0.05 -3.68 -8.51
N TYR A 372 -0.24 -3.21 -7.27
CA TYR A 372 0.35 -3.88 -6.10
C TYR A 372 -0.16 -5.32 -6.00
N HIS A 373 -1.47 -5.52 -6.08
CA HIS A 373 -2.12 -6.83 -6.04
C HIS A 373 -1.56 -7.78 -7.11
N GLU A 374 -1.43 -7.32 -8.35
CA GLU A 374 -0.90 -8.14 -9.45
C GLU A 374 0.58 -8.54 -9.25
N ARG A 375 1.35 -7.78 -8.47
CA ARG A 375 2.75 -8.09 -8.13
C ARG A 375 2.90 -8.96 -6.89
N LEU A 376 1.79 -9.31 -6.22
CA LEU A 376 1.84 -10.28 -5.12
C LEU A 376 2.20 -11.68 -5.63
N ASP A 377 1.69 -12.04 -6.81
CA ASP A 377 1.85 -13.36 -7.43
C ASP A 377 2.43 -13.34 -8.86
N TYR A 378 2.58 -12.17 -9.49
CA TYR A 378 3.04 -12.03 -10.89
C TYR A 378 2.27 -12.89 -11.93
N GLY A 379 1.05 -13.31 -11.61
CA GLY A 379 0.26 -14.24 -12.42
C GLY A 379 0.88 -15.63 -12.55
N PHE A 380 1.62 -16.09 -11.54
CA PHE A 380 2.01 -17.51 -11.46
C PHE A 380 0.76 -18.40 -11.39
N ALA A 381 0.92 -19.64 -11.88
CA ALA A 381 -0.10 -20.65 -11.66
C ALA A 381 -0.01 -21.16 -10.22
N ALA A 382 -1.15 -21.46 -9.61
CA ALA A 382 -1.17 -22.08 -8.30
C ALA A 382 -0.40 -23.41 -8.29
N THR A 383 0.54 -23.54 -7.35
CA THR A 383 1.33 -24.76 -7.12
C THR A 383 0.86 -25.52 -5.87
N GLY A 384 0.13 -24.83 -4.98
CA GLY A 384 -0.41 -25.34 -3.73
C GLY A 384 -1.92 -25.63 -3.78
N THR A 385 -2.52 -25.77 -2.60
CA THR A 385 -3.97 -26.02 -2.47
C THR A 385 -4.74 -24.71 -2.55
N THR A 386 -5.66 -24.63 -3.51
CA THR A 386 -6.55 -23.47 -3.69
C THR A 386 -7.79 -23.54 -2.80
N GLY A 387 -8.36 -22.40 -2.44
CA GLY A 387 -9.63 -22.31 -1.70
C GLY A 387 -9.50 -22.59 -0.19
N LEU A 388 -8.30 -22.46 0.37
CA LEU A 388 -8.08 -22.52 1.81
C LEU A 388 -8.65 -21.27 2.48
N ALA A 389 -8.99 -21.41 3.77
CA ALA A 389 -9.37 -20.28 4.61
C ALA A 389 -8.25 -19.23 4.68
N PRO A 390 -8.56 -17.98 5.07
CA PRO A 390 -7.53 -16.97 5.32
C PRO A 390 -6.46 -17.46 6.30
N SER A 391 -5.22 -17.00 6.12
CA SER A 391 -4.06 -17.53 6.82
C SER A 391 -3.09 -16.43 7.27
N VAL A 392 -3.61 -15.44 7.99
CA VAL A 392 -2.84 -14.27 8.44
C VAL A 392 -1.73 -14.68 9.43
N PRO A 393 -0.46 -14.34 9.16
CA PRO A 393 0.64 -14.57 10.11
C PRO A 393 0.45 -13.84 11.44
N THR A 394 0.89 -14.46 12.53
CA THR A 394 0.88 -13.81 13.86
C THR A 394 1.74 -12.54 13.83
N GLY A 395 1.21 -11.43 14.32
CA GLY A 395 1.92 -10.15 14.38
C GLY A 395 1.74 -9.29 13.12
N ALA A 396 1.24 -9.85 12.02
CA ALA A 396 1.00 -9.10 10.78
C ALA A 396 -0.06 -8.00 10.96
N GLU A 397 -1.00 -8.17 11.89
CA GLU A 397 -1.99 -7.15 12.24
C GLU A 397 -1.35 -5.82 12.68
N ASN A 398 -0.11 -5.85 13.17
CA ASN A 398 0.61 -4.65 13.58
C ASN A 398 1.02 -3.77 12.39
N LEU A 399 1.05 -4.31 11.16
CA LEU A 399 1.28 -3.53 9.93
C LEU A 399 0.14 -2.54 9.63
N LEU A 400 -1.03 -2.73 10.26
CA LEU A 400 -2.20 -1.87 10.08
C LEU A 400 -2.41 -0.88 11.24
N LEU A 401 -1.46 -0.75 12.18
CA LEU A 401 -1.62 0.07 13.39
C LEU A 401 -1.94 1.55 13.11
N THR A 402 -1.32 2.14 12.09
CA THR A 402 -1.53 3.56 11.77
C THR A 402 -2.67 3.79 10.78
N ALA A 403 -2.99 2.80 9.94
CA ALA A 403 -4.17 2.83 9.06
C ALA A 403 -5.48 2.64 9.85
N PHE A 404 -5.46 1.79 10.88
CA PHE A 404 -6.61 1.48 11.73
C PHE A 404 -6.26 1.53 13.23
N PRO A 405 -5.97 2.72 13.78
CA PRO A 405 -5.53 2.87 15.17
C PRO A 405 -6.62 2.58 16.19
N THR A 406 -7.89 2.65 15.80
CA THR A 406 -9.05 2.41 16.68
C THR A 406 -9.50 0.95 16.71
N LEU A 407 -9.04 0.12 15.76
CA LEU A 407 -9.36 -1.30 15.74
C LEU A 407 -8.53 -2.07 16.79
N THR A 408 -9.05 -3.19 17.25
CA THR A 408 -8.28 -4.16 18.05
C THR A 408 -7.37 -5.00 17.15
N ASP A 409 -6.42 -5.73 17.75
CA ASP A 409 -5.54 -6.66 17.02
C ASP A 409 -6.35 -7.68 16.22
N ALA A 410 -7.35 -8.33 16.86
CA ALA A 410 -8.22 -9.29 16.19
C ALA A 410 -9.01 -8.70 15.02
N GLN A 411 -9.41 -7.43 15.14
CA GLN A 411 -10.11 -6.72 14.07
C GLN A 411 -9.17 -6.40 12.91
N ARG A 412 -7.93 -5.95 13.17
CA ARG A 412 -6.90 -5.77 12.13
C ARG A 412 -6.53 -7.10 11.46
N THR A 413 -6.41 -8.19 12.22
CA THR A 413 -6.26 -9.55 11.66
C THR A 413 -7.43 -9.89 10.73
N SER A 414 -8.66 -9.53 11.10
CA SER A 414 -9.84 -9.75 10.26
C SER A 414 -9.83 -8.92 8.96
N VAL A 415 -9.30 -7.69 9.00
CA VAL A 415 -9.11 -6.87 7.79
C VAL A 415 -8.11 -7.53 6.84
N LEU A 416 -6.95 -7.96 7.35
CA LEU A 416 -5.96 -8.69 6.56
C LEU A 416 -6.58 -9.96 5.95
N ALA A 417 -7.26 -10.77 6.76
CA ALA A 417 -7.90 -12.01 6.32
C ALA A 417 -8.93 -11.81 5.19
N GLN A 418 -9.63 -10.67 5.18
CA GLN A 418 -10.64 -10.34 4.15
C GLN A 418 -10.06 -9.72 2.89
N THR A 419 -8.80 -9.27 2.95
CA THR A 419 -8.09 -8.63 1.82
C THR A 419 -6.99 -9.51 1.24
N GLU A 420 -6.70 -10.67 1.85
CA GLU A 420 -5.74 -11.65 1.33
C GLU A 420 -6.06 -12.07 -0.12
N ILE A 421 -5.00 -12.29 -0.91
CA ILE A 421 -5.12 -13.00 -2.19
C ILE A 421 -5.50 -14.48 -1.97
N ALA A 422 -5.91 -15.12 -3.06
CA ALA A 422 -6.30 -16.52 -3.04
C ALA A 422 -5.15 -17.42 -2.54
N SER A 423 -5.50 -18.58 -1.97
CA SER A 423 -4.50 -19.57 -1.59
C SER A 423 -4.00 -20.37 -2.79
N GLY A 424 -2.80 -20.92 -2.67
CA GLY A 424 -2.21 -21.87 -3.61
C GLY A 424 -1.08 -21.30 -4.46
N ASP A 425 -0.73 -20.03 -4.32
CA ASP A 425 0.38 -19.41 -5.03
C ASP A 425 1.75 -19.98 -4.58
N PRO A 426 2.83 -19.75 -5.36
CA PRO A 426 4.10 -20.45 -5.17
C PRO A 426 4.70 -20.39 -3.76
N LEU A 427 4.64 -19.24 -3.10
CA LEU A 427 5.23 -19.05 -1.77
C LEU A 427 4.17 -19.16 -0.65
N ASP A 428 2.99 -19.70 -0.95
CA ASP A 428 1.85 -19.72 -0.04
C ASP A 428 2.08 -20.79 1.03
N GLN A 429 2.20 -20.35 2.28
CA GLN A 429 2.39 -21.22 3.42
C GLN A 429 1.11 -21.43 4.23
N SER A 430 -0.06 -21.23 3.60
CA SER A 430 -1.36 -21.50 4.21
C SER A 430 -1.43 -22.93 4.75
N GLY A 431 -1.89 -23.07 5.99
CA GLY A 431 -1.90 -24.35 6.72
C GLY A 431 -0.61 -24.68 7.47
N SER A 432 0.44 -23.87 7.33
CA SER A 432 1.58 -23.88 8.27
C SER A 432 1.23 -23.17 9.58
N ALA A 433 2.03 -23.39 10.62
CA ALA A 433 1.87 -22.67 11.88
C ALA A 433 2.19 -21.17 11.79
N SER A 434 2.91 -20.75 10.74
CA SER A 434 3.41 -19.37 10.58
C SER A 434 2.43 -18.45 9.86
N GLY A 435 1.37 -18.99 9.25
CA GLY A 435 0.54 -18.25 8.31
C GLY A 435 1.22 -18.05 6.96
N SER A 436 0.61 -17.25 6.07
CA SER A 436 1.12 -16.98 4.73
C SER A 436 1.33 -15.48 4.51
N TRP A 437 2.59 -15.06 4.48
CA TRP A 437 2.98 -13.68 4.14
C TRP A 437 2.79 -13.39 2.65
N GLU A 438 2.89 -14.39 1.78
CA GLU A 438 2.61 -14.21 0.36
C GLU A 438 1.21 -13.64 0.14
N ARG A 439 0.24 -14.07 0.97
CA ARG A 439 -1.16 -13.72 0.78
C ARG A 439 -1.54 -12.30 1.18
N LEU A 440 -0.68 -11.58 1.91
CA LEU A 440 -1.01 -10.26 2.42
C LEU A 440 -1.06 -9.19 1.32
N ASP A 441 -2.25 -8.67 1.04
CA ASP A 441 -2.45 -7.49 0.18
C ASP A 441 -2.50 -6.21 1.03
N LEU A 442 -1.33 -5.67 1.36
CA LEU A 442 -1.24 -4.47 2.19
C LEU A 442 -1.84 -3.23 1.51
N ALA A 443 -1.81 -3.12 0.18
CA ALA A 443 -2.41 -1.98 -0.52
C ALA A 443 -3.94 -2.02 -0.42
N ALA A 444 -4.55 -3.20 -0.58
CA ALA A 444 -5.98 -3.38 -0.35
C ALA A 444 -6.35 -3.17 1.13
N ALA A 445 -5.58 -3.73 2.06
CA ALA A 445 -5.84 -3.61 3.49
C ALA A 445 -5.73 -2.17 3.98
N THR A 446 -4.67 -1.43 3.64
CA THR A 446 -4.45 -0.04 4.05
C THR A 446 -5.34 0.97 3.32
N SER A 447 -6.13 0.53 2.33
CA SER A 447 -7.16 1.36 1.66
C SER A 447 -8.58 0.90 1.97
N ALA A 448 -8.77 0.03 2.96
CA ALA A 448 -10.05 -0.57 3.25
C ALA A 448 -11.00 0.40 3.99
N THR A 449 -12.26 0.40 3.56
CA THR A 449 -13.37 0.84 4.40
C THR A 449 -13.84 -0.36 5.21
N VAL A 450 -13.85 -0.21 6.53
CA VAL A 450 -14.05 -1.31 7.48
C VAL A 450 -15.28 -1.04 8.33
N ALA A 451 -16.32 -1.86 8.18
CA ALA A 451 -17.49 -1.81 9.05
C ALA A 451 -17.26 -2.67 10.31
N VAL A 452 -17.53 -2.08 11.48
CA VAL A 452 -17.50 -2.74 12.78
C VAL A 452 -18.92 -2.83 13.30
N ALA A 453 -19.41 -4.06 13.50
CA ALA A 453 -20.74 -4.29 14.06
C ALA A 453 -20.74 -4.12 15.59
N ASP A 454 -21.94 -4.00 16.19
CA ASP A 454 -22.14 -3.90 17.64
C ASP A 454 -21.50 -5.05 18.45
N ASP A 455 -21.35 -6.24 17.86
CA ASP A 455 -20.70 -7.40 18.49
C ASP A 455 -19.16 -7.41 18.36
N GLY A 456 -18.60 -6.37 17.71
CA GLY A 456 -17.18 -6.21 17.44
C GLY A 456 -16.68 -6.93 16.19
N SER A 457 -17.54 -7.67 15.49
CA SER A 457 -17.17 -8.30 14.21
C SER A 457 -16.87 -7.26 13.13
N VAL A 458 -15.93 -7.59 12.25
CA VAL A 458 -15.41 -6.69 11.22
C VAL A 458 -15.75 -7.21 9.83
N LYS A 459 -16.15 -6.29 8.95
CA LYS A 459 -16.35 -6.54 7.53
C LYS A 459 -15.64 -5.47 6.70
N VAL A 460 -14.79 -5.89 5.77
CA VAL A 460 -14.28 -5.00 4.72
C VAL A 460 -15.39 -4.77 3.70
N VAL A 461 -15.80 -3.51 3.53
CA VAL A 461 -16.91 -3.17 2.61
C VAL A 461 -16.42 -2.71 1.24
N ALA A 462 -15.23 -2.11 1.19
CA ALA A 462 -14.58 -1.65 -0.03
C ALA A 462 -13.06 -1.52 0.20
N THR A 463 -12.28 -1.51 -0.88
CA THR A 463 -10.84 -1.21 -0.91
C THR A 463 -10.55 -0.22 -2.04
N GLY A 464 -9.35 0.37 -2.06
CA GLY A 464 -8.97 1.39 -3.05
C GLY A 464 -9.43 2.81 -2.71
N GLY A 465 -10.04 3.02 -1.54
CA GLY A 465 -10.42 4.32 -1.02
C GLY A 465 -9.42 4.86 0.01
N GLN A 466 -9.83 5.90 0.73
CA GLN A 466 -9.15 6.28 1.97
C GLN A 466 -9.55 5.28 3.08
N ALA A 467 -8.58 4.84 3.89
CA ALA A 467 -8.85 3.97 5.03
C ALA A 467 -9.86 4.63 5.97
N SER A 468 -10.90 3.89 6.35
CA SER A 468 -11.94 4.40 7.24
C SER A 468 -12.61 3.28 8.03
N VAL A 469 -13.11 3.63 9.22
CA VAL A 469 -13.85 2.70 10.08
C VAL A 469 -15.29 3.22 10.21
N LEU A 470 -16.24 2.40 9.77
CA LEU A 470 -17.67 2.62 9.92
C LEU A 470 -18.13 1.89 11.18
N SER A 471 -18.49 2.64 12.21
CA SER A 471 -19.04 2.08 13.46
C SER A 471 -20.45 2.59 13.76
N ALA A 472 -20.96 3.52 12.96
CA ALA A 472 -22.23 4.14 13.25
C ALA A 472 -23.41 3.30 12.74
N HIS A 473 -24.44 3.19 13.56
CA HIS A 473 -25.69 2.51 13.23
C HIS A 473 -26.84 3.49 13.35
N LEU A 474 -27.76 3.46 12.38
CA LEU A 474 -28.96 4.29 12.39
C LEU A 474 -30.21 3.43 12.33
N THR A 475 -31.21 3.79 13.13
CA THR A 475 -32.51 3.14 13.22
C THR A 475 -33.63 4.17 13.16
N ALA A 476 -34.82 3.75 12.73
CA ALA A 476 -36.03 4.53 12.85
C ALA A 476 -36.90 3.94 13.98
N PRO A 477 -36.84 4.47 15.22
CA PRO A 477 -37.51 3.87 16.38
C PRO A 477 -39.03 3.79 16.23
N ASN A 478 -39.62 4.64 15.39
CA ASN A 478 -41.06 4.67 15.11
C ASN A 478 -41.45 3.92 13.82
N GLY A 479 -40.53 3.11 13.27
CA GLY A 479 -40.72 2.38 12.02
C GLY A 479 -40.15 3.09 10.79
N THR A 480 -39.91 2.32 9.73
CA THR A 480 -39.22 2.76 8.50
C THR A 480 -40.17 3.21 7.38
N SER A 481 -41.48 3.25 7.62
CA SER A 481 -42.47 3.76 6.66
C SER A 481 -42.87 5.18 7.03
N VAL A 482 -42.70 6.13 6.11
CA VAL A 482 -42.96 7.56 6.34
C VAL A 482 -43.66 8.17 5.14
N GLN A 483 -44.60 9.09 5.39
CA GLN A 483 -45.28 9.82 4.32
C GLN A 483 -44.41 10.97 3.80
N ALA A 484 -44.36 11.18 2.49
CA ALA A 484 -43.68 12.34 1.91
C ALA A 484 -44.19 13.66 2.53
N GLY A 485 -43.27 14.53 2.96
CA GLY A 485 -43.58 15.76 3.70
C GLY A 485 -43.66 15.61 5.22
N SER A 486 -43.53 14.38 5.75
CA SER A 486 -43.63 14.10 7.19
C SER A 486 -42.26 13.90 7.85
N SER A 487 -42.26 13.95 9.18
CA SER A 487 -41.06 13.74 9.99
C SER A 487 -40.79 12.25 10.21
N LEU A 488 -39.55 11.83 9.99
CA LEU A 488 -39.01 10.51 10.30
C LEU A 488 -38.14 10.65 11.56
N ALA A 489 -38.52 9.95 12.64
CA ALA A 489 -37.70 9.87 13.83
C ALA A 489 -36.48 8.97 13.57
N LEU A 490 -35.31 9.40 14.04
CA LEU A 490 -34.04 8.72 13.90
C LEU A 490 -33.40 8.55 15.27
N ALA A 491 -32.79 7.38 15.48
CA ALA A 491 -31.92 7.10 16.62
C ALA A 491 -30.70 6.33 16.14
N GLY A 492 -29.53 6.58 16.72
CA GLY A 492 -28.31 5.91 16.31
C GLY A 492 -27.21 5.95 17.35
N THR A 493 -26.21 5.10 17.16
CA THR A 493 -25.07 4.87 18.06
C THR A 493 -23.79 4.70 17.25
N GLY A 494 -22.62 4.77 17.90
CA GLY A 494 -21.33 4.50 17.26
C GLY A 494 -20.79 5.65 16.41
N PHE A 495 -21.34 6.85 16.54
CA PHE A 495 -20.84 8.07 15.91
C PHE A 495 -19.74 8.73 16.75
N THR A 496 -18.88 9.54 16.12
CA THR A 496 -17.90 10.37 16.85
C THR A 496 -18.61 11.46 17.65
N ALA A 497 -18.37 11.50 18.96
CA ALA A 497 -18.99 12.46 19.86
C ALA A 497 -18.74 13.92 19.43
N GLY A 498 -19.79 14.73 19.36
CA GLY A 498 -19.70 16.16 19.06
C GLY A 498 -19.48 16.52 17.58
N GLU A 499 -19.27 15.56 16.67
CA GLU A 499 -19.23 15.84 15.23
C GLU A 499 -20.61 16.23 14.69
N SER A 500 -20.64 17.01 13.61
CA SER A 500 -21.88 17.33 12.91
C SER A 500 -21.94 16.55 11.60
N TYR A 501 -22.93 15.67 11.50
CA TYR A 501 -23.17 14.88 10.30
C TYR A 501 -24.38 15.38 9.54
N ARG A 502 -24.37 15.20 8.21
CA ARG A 502 -25.51 15.48 7.34
C ARG A 502 -26.30 14.20 7.11
N VAL A 503 -27.62 14.28 7.27
CA VAL A 503 -28.53 13.19 6.92
C VAL A 503 -28.95 13.35 5.47
N VAL A 504 -28.71 12.33 4.65
CA VAL A 504 -28.95 12.37 3.20
C VAL A 504 -29.99 11.33 2.84
N LEU A 505 -31.04 11.75 2.14
CA LEU A 505 -32.00 10.85 1.52
C LEU A 505 -31.51 10.48 0.12
N HIS A 506 -31.20 9.21 -0.12
CA HIS A 506 -30.74 8.70 -1.41
C HIS A 506 -31.92 8.25 -2.27
N SER A 507 -32.27 9.13 -3.22
CA SER A 507 -33.13 8.85 -4.39
C SER A 507 -32.59 9.69 -5.56
N ASP A 508 -32.72 11.01 -5.43
CA ASP A 508 -31.75 12.02 -5.85
C ASP A 508 -31.15 12.55 -4.54
N PRO A 509 -29.82 12.50 -4.31
CA PRO A 509 -29.25 12.84 -3.00
C PRO A 509 -29.67 14.24 -2.51
N VAL A 510 -30.48 14.27 -1.44
CA VAL A 510 -30.93 15.52 -0.79
C VAL A 510 -30.57 15.47 0.69
N VAL A 511 -29.90 16.52 1.17
CA VAL A 511 -29.66 16.71 2.60
C VAL A 511 -30.98 17.08 3.29
N VAL A 512 -31.45 16.23 4.20
CA VAL A 512 -32.75 16.35 4.89
C VAL A 512 -32.62 16.77 6.35
N GLY A 513 -31.39 16.86 6.87
CA GLY A 513 -31.12 17.35 8.21
C GLY A 513 -29.68 17.16 8.63
N THR A 514 -29.41 17.42 9.91
CA THR A 514 -28.10 17.20 10.54
C THR A 514 -28.27 16.47 11.86
N LEU A 515 -27.28 15.65 12.22
CA LEU A 515 -27.21 14.96 13.51
C LEU A 515 -25.92 15.40 14.22
N THR A 516 -26.01 15.61 15.53
CA THR A 516 -24.84 15.88 16.39
C THR A 516 -24.88 14.89 17.55
N PRO A 517 -23.98 13.90 17.59
CA PRO A 517 -23.97 12.92 18.66
C PRO A 517 -23.58 13.52 20.00
N ASP A 518 -24.16 12.95 21.05
CA ASP A 518 -23.79 13.27 22.42
C ASP A 518 -22.41 12.72 22.80
N ALA A 519 -22.01 12.90 24.06
CA ALA A 519 -20.72 12.45 24.57
C ALA A 519 -20.52 10.92 24.51
N SER A 520 -21.58 10.15 24.33
CA SER A 520 -21.54 8.69 24.16
C SER A 520 -21.50 8.25 22.69
N GLY A 521 -21.56 9.19 21.74
CA GLY A 521 -21.69 8.88 20.32
C GLY A 521 -23.11 8.47 19.92
N ALA A 522 -24.10 8.75 20.77
CA ALA A 522 -25.50 8.48 20.49
C ALA A 522 -26.21 9.71 19.90
N VAL A 523 -27.12 9.47 18.97
CA VAL A 523 -27.97 10.50 18.36
C VAL A 523 -29.44 10.13 18.52
N THR A 524 -30.25 11.13 18.84
CA THR A 524 -31.71 11.04 18.69
C THR A 524 -32.20 12.33 18.03
N GLY A 525 -33.10 12.20 17.08
CA GLY A 525 -33.58 13.35 16.33
C GLY A 525 -34.67 12.99 15.34
N SER A 526 -35.01 13.93 14.47
CA SER A 526 -35.97 13.67 13.40
C SER A 526 -35.64 14.51 12.19
N VAL A 527 -35.86 13.96 11.00
CA VAL A 527 -35.68 14.65 9.72
C VAL A 527 -36.99 14.69 8.95
N VAL A 528 -37.21 15.75 8.16
CA VAL A 528 -38.42 15.85 7.34
C VAL A 528 -38.12 15.31 5.94
N ILE A 529 -38.88 14.31 5.51
CA ILE A 529 -38.79 13.79 4.15
C ILE A 529 -39.43 14.83 3.21
N PRO A 530 -38.73 15.31 2.16
CA PRO A 530 -39.29 16.31 1.25
C PRO A 530 -40.64 15.88 0.67
N ALA A 531 -41.60 16.80 0.57
CA ALA A 531 -42.95 16.49 0.07
C ALA A 531 -42.98 16.03 -1.39
N GLY A 532 -41.95 16.38 -2.18
CA GLY A 532 -41.78 15.95 -3.57
C GLY A 532 -41.09 14.59 -3.74
N THR A 533 -40.70 13.92 -2.65
CA THR A 533 -40.09 12.59 -2.71
C THR A 533 -41.08 11.60 -3.32
N ALA A 534 -40.64 10.84 -4.31
CA ALA A 534 -41.45 9.79 -4.92
C ALA A 534 -41.87 8.74 -3.88
N ALA A 535 -43.02 8.10 -4.06
CA ALA A 535 -43.37 6.95 -3.23
C ALA A 535 -42.57 5.72 -3.69
N GLY A 536 -42.06 4.94 -2.74
CA GLY A 536 -41.22 3.78 -3.03
C GLY A 536 -40.20 3.48 -1.95
N SER A 537 -39.21 2.66 -2.31
CA SER A 537 -38.07 2.35 -1.45
C SER A 537 -36.98 3.40 -1.59
N HIS A 538 -36.46 3.87 -0.47
CA HIS A 538 -35.36 4.84 -0.38
C HIS A 538 -34.41 4.43 0.73
N THR A 539 -33.26 5.09 0.82
CA THR A 539 -32.34 4.94 1.96
C THR A 539 -32.03 6.29 2.57
N ILE A 540 -31.86 6.28 3.89
CA ILE A 540 -31.27 7.37 4.66
C ILE A 540 -29.83 6.99 4.95
N ASP A 541 -28.92 7.86 4.52
CA ASP A 541 -27.51 7.77 4.87
C ASP A 541 -27.14 8.93 5.80
N VAL A 542 -26.02 8.77 6.49
CA VAL A 542 -25.41 9.82 7.31
C VAL A 542 -23.98 9.98 6.83
N VAL A 543 -23.63 11.21 6.44
CA VAL A 543 -22.33 11.54 5.87
C VAL A 543 -21.58 12.58 6.70
N ASP A 544 -20.26 12.46 6.73
CA ASP A 544 -19.36 13.40 7.39
C ASP A 544 -19.19 14.72 6.61
N ALA A 545 -18.25 15.56 7.03
CA ALA A 545 -17.96 16.82 6.36
C ALA A 545 -17.52 16.63 4.89
N SER A 546 -16.72 15.60 4.62
CA SER A 546 -16.22 15.25 3.28
C SER A 546 -17.30 14.68 2.36
N GLY A 547 -18.40 14.17 2.94
CA GLY A 547 -19.48 13.52 2.21
C GLY A 547 -19.36 12.00 2.17
N ALA A 548 -18.41 11.40 2.89
CA ALA A 548 -18.30 9.96 3.05
C ALA A 548 -19.38 9.45 4.04
N SER A 549 -19.98 8.30 3.73
CA SER A 549 -20.90 7.62 4.65
C SER A 549 -20.16 7.20 5.91
N VAL A 550 -20.82 7.34 7.06
CA VAL A 550 -20.31 6.87 8.36
C VAL A 550 -21.10 5.66 8.89
N LEU A 551 -22.18 5.28 8.22
CA LEU A 551 -23.02 4.16 8.62
C LEU A 551 -22.44 2.83 8.16
N THR A 552 -22.52 1.80 9.00
CA THR A 552 -22.20 0.43 8.55
C THR A 552 -23.10 -0.02 7.41
N ASP A 553 -24.38 0.39 7.46
CA ASP A 553 -25.39 0.16 6.43
C ASP A 553 -26.37 1.36 6.41
N PRO A 554 -26.69 1.92 5.23
CA PRO A 554 -27.74 2.91 5.10
C PRO A 554 -29.10 2.39 5.57
N LEU A 555 -29.88 3.25 6.26
CA LEU A 555 -31.19 2.89 6.78
C LEU A 555 -32.24 2.83 5.66
N ALA A 556 -32.69 1.63 5.32
CA ALA A 556 -33.78 1.45 4.35
C ALA A 556 -35.11 1.99 4.88
N ILE A 557 -35.81 2.79 4.07
CA ILE A 557 -37.13 3.35 4.36
C ILE A 557 -38.10 3.16 3.19
N THR A 558 -39.40 3.22 3.49
CA THR A 558 -40.46 3.26 2.49
C THR A 558 -41.18 4.59 2.57
N VAL A 559 -41.17 5.35 1.48
CA VAL A 559 -41.89 6.61 1.37
C VAL A 559 -43.27 6.36 0.78
N THR A 560 -44.32 6.83 1.45
CA THR A 560 -45.71 6.77 0.96
C THR A 560 -46.15 8.11 0.39
N ALA A 561 -47.11 8.09 -0.55
CA ALA A 561 -47.57 9.29 -1.23
C ALA A 561 -48.18 10.31 -0.24
N ALA A 562 -47.93 11.60 -0.49
CA ALA A 562 -48.57 12.69 0.25
C ALA A 562 -50.11 12.58 0.14
N PRO A 563 -50.89 13.03 1.15
CA PRO A 563 -52.34 12.98 1.06
C PRO A 563 -52.76 13.83 -0.14
N ALA A 564 -53.61 13.29 -1.01
CA ALA A 564 -54.24 14.10 -2.04
C ALA A 564 -54.90 15.30 -1.35
N ALA A 565 -54.53 16.52 -1.73
CA ALA A 565 -55.20 17.72 -1.23
C ALA A 565 -56.70 17.51 -1.46
N ALA A 566 -57.48 17.46 -0.37
CA ALA A 566 -58.92 17.34 -0.46
C ALA A 566 -59.42 18.53 -1.29
N GLY A 567 -59.73 18.28 -2.56
CA GLY A 567 -60.25 19.27 -3.47
C GLY A 567 -61.51 19.84 -2.86
N GLY A 568 -61.41 21.04 -2.29
CA GLY A 568 -62.54 21.79 -1.77
C GLY A 568 -63.54 21.97 -2.90
N THR A 569 -64.66 21.28 -2.81
CA THR A 569 -65.83 21.47 -3.67
C THR A 569 -66.39 22.87 -3.40
N GLY A 570 -65.87 23.86 -4.12
CA GLY A 570 -66.44 25.20 -4.20
C GLY A 570 -67.69 25.18 -5.07
N THR A 571 -68.85 25.06 -4.45
CA THR A 571 -70.17 25.26 -5.07
C THR A 571 -70.38 26.76 -5.37
N GLY A 572 -69.87 27.22 -6.51
CA GLY A 572 -70.19 28.52 -7.07
C GLY A 572 -71.39 28.44 -8.01
N THR A 573 -72.57 28.81 -7.53
CA THR A 573 -73.76 29.05 -8.36
C THR A 573 -73.64 30.44 -9.02
N GLY A 574 -73.70 30.48 -10.35
CA GLY A 574 -73.66 31.74 -11.11
C GLY A 574 -74.08 31.52 -12.56
N THR A 575 -75.34 31.81 -12.84
CA THR A 575 -76.01 31.72 -14.15
C THR A 575 -75.53 32.76 -15.16
N SER A 576 -75.12 32.27 -16.35
CA SER A 576 -75.18 32.75 -17.77
C SER A 576 -75.72 34.17 -18.14
N PRO A 577 -75.40 34.75 -19.33
CA PRO A 577 -75.35 34.05 -20.64
C PRO A 577 -74.31 34.45 -21.72
N VAL A 578 -73.97 33.44 -22.53
CA VAL A 578 -73.84 33.36 -24.00
C VAL A 578 -73.30 34.57 -24.79
N ALA A 579 -72.16 34.35 -25.45
CA ALA A 579 -71.91 34.84 -26.81
C ALA A 579 -71.20 33.75 -27.64
N THR A 580 -71.80 33.46 -28.79
CA THR A 580 -71.44 32.48 -29.81
C THR A 580 -70.21 32.89 -30.61
N GLY A 581 -69.34 31.94 -30.97
CA GLY A 581 -68.25 32.17 -31.92
C GLY A 581 -67.45 30.90 -32.24
N ILE A 582 -67.83 30.26 -33.36
CA ILE A 582 -67.22 29.06 -33.95
C ILE A 582 -65.88 29.42 -34.62
N HIS A 583 -64.81 28.65 -34.37
CA HIS A 583 -63.86 28.19 -35.41
C HIS A 583 -62.93 27.06 -34.94
N LEU A 584 -63.07 25.89 -35.57
CA LEU A 584 -62.07 24.81 -35.74
C LEU A 584 -61.22 25.11 -37.00
N PRO A 585 -60.20 24.30 -37.38
CA PRO A 585 -59.23 23.45 -36.64
C PRO A 585 -57.77 23.76 -37.10
N VAL A 586 -56.75 23.02 -36.64
CA VAL A 586 -55.77 22.27 -37.49
C VAL A 586 -55.00 21.26 -36.62
N VAL A 587 -55.15 19.98 -36.98
CA VAL A 587 -54.29 18.82 -36.65
C VAL A 587 -53.31 18.69 -37.83
N SER A 588 -52.02 18.39 -37.66
CA SER A 588 -51.42 17.04 -37.77
C SER A 588 -49.95 17.24 -38.19
N GLY A 589 -49.02 16.34 -37.86
CA GLY A 589 -49.20 15.04 -37.23
C GLY A 589 -47.89 14.35 -36.91
#